data_AF-A0A6P0ND26-F1
#
_entry.id   AF-A0A6P0ND26-F1
#
_cell.length_a   1.000
_cell.length_b   1.000
_cell.length_c   1.000
_cell.angle_alpha   90.00
_cell.angle_beta   90.00
_cell.angle_gamma   90.00
#
_symmetry.space_group_name_H-M   'P 1'
#
loop_
_entity.id
_entity.type
_entity.pdbx_description
1 polymer ?
#
loop_
_entity_poly.entity_id
_entity_poly.type
_entity_poly.pdbx_seq_one_letter_code
_entity_poly.pdbx_strand_id
1 'polypeptide(L)' 'MTRNSGNDWRKHISGYDKRRSVDLSQPFVTLKEYAAMEHIQPCSVYRRLAQRKIKGFKLGGRWYIYTPNLGIYP' A
#
# COMPACT_ATOMS: atom_id res chain seq x y z
N MET A 1 16.55 -39.18 0.02
CA MET A 1 15.47 -38.77 -0.90
C MET A 1 14.86 -37.47 -0.38
N THR A 2 15.04 -36.37 -1.10
CA THR A 2 14.60 -35.00 -0.76
C THR A 2 13.29 -34.68 -1.50
N ARG A 3 12.25 -34.20 -0.78
CA ARG A 3 11.03 -33.47 -1.23
C ARG A 3 9.97 -33.60 -0.12
N ASN A 4 9.24 -32.60 0.36
CA ASN A 4 8.74 -31.37 -0.24
C ASN A 4 8.75 -30.23 0.79
N SER A 5 9.49 -29.15 0.49
CA SER A 5 9.25 -27.85 1.09
C SER A 5 7.87 -27.36 0.65
N GLY A 6 6.88 -27.55 1.51
CA GLY A 6 5.57 -26.92 1.39
C GLY A 6 5.76 -25.42 1.25
N ASN A 7 5.41 -24.90 0.08
CA ASN A 7 5.52 -23.50 -0.28
C ASN A 7 4.55 -22.70 0.62
N ASP A 8 5.05 -22.21 1.75
CA ASP A 8 4.29 -21.50 2.79
C ASP A 8 4.25 -19.98 2.47
N TRP A 9 3.74 -19.63 1.29
CA TRP A 9 3.61 -18.22 0.85
C TRP A 9 2.55 -17.45 1.65
N ARG A 10 1.85 -18.11 2.58
CA ARG A 10 0.90 -17.49 3.52
C ARG A 10 1.55 -16.76 4.69
N LYS A 11 2.83 -17.01 5.01
CA LYS A 11 3.48 -16.44 6.20
C LYS A 11 4.07 -15.03 6.02
N HIS A 12 4.10 -14.48 4.81
CA HIS A 12 4.84 -13.24 4.51
C HIS A 12 3.97 -11.99 4.23
N ILE A 13 2.74 -11.92 4.76
CA ILE A 13 1.95 -10.67 4.79
C ILE A 13 1.84 -10.12 6.22
N SER A 14 2.73 -10.53 7.13
CA SER A 14 2.81 -10.06 8.52
C SER A 14 3.97 -9.07 8.70
N GLY A 15 4.17 -8.17 7.74
CA GLY A 15 5.19 -7.11 7.79
C GLY A 15 4.63 -5.69 7.95
N TYR A 16 3.31 -5.53 8.05
CA TYR A 16 2.72 -4.24 8.40
C TYR A 16 2.70 -4.10 9.92
N ASP A 17 3.85 -3.64 10.39
CA ASP A 17 4.16 -3.08 11.69
C ASP A 17 2.91 -2.53 12.43
N LYS A 18 2.44 -3.28 13.44
CA LYS A 18 1.26 -2.95 14.25
C LYS A 18 1.48 -1.76 15.20
N ARG A 19 2.59 -1.03 15.10
CA ARG A 19 2.95 0.04 16.04
C ARG A 19 3.50 1.31 15.38
N ARG A 20 3.44 1.44 14.06
CA ARG A 20 3.59 2.75 13.45
C ARG A 20 2.30 3.53 13.67
N SER A 21 2.30 4.41 14.67
CA SER A 21 1.39 5.54 14.75
C SER A 21 1.23 6.09 13.35
N VAL A 22 0.06 5.88 12.76
CA VAL A 22 -0.26 6.40 11.43
C VAL A 22 -0.11 7.90 11.58
N ASP A 23 0.90 8.47 10.93
CA ASP A 23 1.11 9.91 10.92
C ASP A 23 -0.01 10.50 10.06
N LEU A 24 -1.10 10.90 10.72
CA LEU A 24 -2.26 11.55 10.09
C LEU A 24 -1.95 13.00 9.72
N SER A 25 -0.78 13.51 10.07
CA SER A 25 -0.32 14.85 9.72
C SER A 25 0.04 14.95 8.23
N GLN A 26 0.35 13.83 7.58
CA GLN A 26 0.59 13.77 6.14
C GLN A 26 -0.71 13.57 5.37
N PRO A 27 -0.91 14.30 4.25
CA PRO A 27 -2.05 14.07 3.38
C PRO A 27 -2.01 12.64 2.84
N PHE A 28 -3.16 11.98 2.94
CA PHE A 28 -3.39 10.66 2.41
C PHE A 28 -4.69 10.65 1.62
N VAL A 29 -4.74 9.80 0.61
CA VAL A 29 -5.93 9.58 -0.22
C VAL A 29 -6.28 8.10 -0.23
N THR A 30 -7.52 7.79 -0.54
CA THR A 30 -7.92 6.40 -0.75
C THR A 30 -7.25 5.83 -2.00
N LEU A 31 -7.14 4.50 -2.06
CA LEU A 31 -6.62 3.83 -3.25
C LEU A 31 -7.37 4.21 -4.54
N LYS A 32 -8.68 4.45 -4.47
CA LYS A 32 -9.49 4.88 -5.62
C LYS A 32 -9.15 6.29 -6.07
N GLU A 33 -9.00 7.22 -5.13
CA GLU A 33 -8.60 8.60 -5.42
C GLU A 33 -7.19 8.66 -6.01
N TYR A 34 -6.23 7.92 -5.43
CA TYR A 34 -4.88 7.83 -6.00
C TYR A 34 -4.88 7.27 -7.42
N ALA A 35 -5.70 6.23 -7.67
CA ALA A 35 -5.86 5.66 -9.01
C ALA A 35 -6.40 6.68 -10.01
N ALA A 36 -7.39 7.48 -9.59
CA ALA A 36 -7.97 8.54 -10.42
C ALA A 36 -6.97 9.67 -10.70
N MET A 37 -6.23 10.13 -9.69
CA MET A 37 -5.23 11.20 -9.83
C MET A 37 -4.09 10.82 -10.78
N GLU A 38 -3.62 9.58 -10.70
CA GLU A 38 -2.54 9.08 -11.54
C GLU A 38 -3.03 8.55 -12.90
N HIS A 39 -4.34 8.59 -13.16
CA HIS A 39 -4.98 8.00 -14.35
C HIS A 39 -4.58 6.53 -14.59
N ILE A 40 -4.45 5.75 -13.51
CA ILE A 40 -4.08 4.34 -13.55
C ILE A 40 -5.16 3.45 -12.97
N GLN A 41 -5.14 2.17 -13.34
CA GLN A 41 -6.04 1.19 -12.74
C GLN A 41 -5.69 0.93 -11.25
N PRO A 42 -6.70 0.64 -10.40
CA PRO A 42 -6.48 0.25 -9.00
C PRO A 42 -5.48 -0.90 -8.83
N CYS A 43 -5.48 -1.88 -9.75
CA CYS A 43 -4.53 -2.99 -9.75
C CYS A 43 -3.07 -2.54 -9.87
N SER A 44 -2.80 -1.50 -10.66
CA SER A 44 -1.47 -0.90 -10.79
C SER A 44 -1.03 -0.23 -9.49
N VAL A 45 -1.97 0.36 -8.75
CA VAL A 45 -1.71 0.95 -7.43
C VAL A 45 -1.27 -0.12 -6.43
N TYR A 46 -1.98 -1.25 -6.38
CA TYR A 46 -1.57 -2.40 -5.56
C TYR A 46 -0.18 -2.91 -5.92
N ARG A 47 0.14 -2.98 -7.22
CA ARG A 47 1.48 -3.38 -7.68
C ARG A 47 2.54 -2.39 -7.22
N ARG A 48 2.28 -1.08 -7.27
CA ARG A 48 3.20 -0.04 -6.77
C ARG A 48 3.41 -0.11 -5.26
N LEU A 49 2.35 -0.41 -4.49
CA LEU A 49 2.44 -0.67 -3.04
C LEU A 49 3.31 -1.91 -2.76
N ALA A 50 3.08 -3.01 -3.47
CA ALA A 50 3.86 -4.24 -3.32
C ALA A 50 5.34 -4.05 -3.69
N GLN A 51 5.61 -3.25 -4.72
CA GLN A 51 6.97 -2.87 -5.16
C GLN A 51 7.61 -1.79 -4.28
N ARG A 52 6.95 -1.32 -3.21
CA ARG A 52 7.43 -0.25 -2.32
C ARG A 52 7.73 1.08 -3.04
N LYS A 53 7.15 1.30 -4.21
CA LYS A 53 7.28 2.56 -4.97
C LYS A 53 6.46 3.70 -4.38
N ILE A 54 5.38 3.35 -3.67
CA ILE A 54 4.52 4.27 -2.95
C ILE A 54 4.31 3.79 -1.52
N LYS A 55 4.10 4.73 -0.60
CA LYS A 55 3.83 4.44 0.81
C LYS A 55 2.33 4.49 1.06
N GLY A 56 1.84 3.56 1.88
CA GLY A 56 0.43 3.51 2.25
C GLY A 56 0.21 2.61 3.45
N PHE A 57 -0.99 2.69 4.02
CA PHE A 57 -1.41 1.92 5.19
C PHE A 57 -2.82 1.36 4.97
N LYS A 58 -3.18 0.35 5.77
CA LYS A 58 -4.50 -0.26 5.74
C LYS A 58 -5.26 0.10 7.02
N LEU A 59 -6.43 0.70 6.87
CA LEU A 59 -7.32 1.10 7.98
C LEU A 59 -8.74 0.62 7.70
N GLY A 60 -9.37 -0.07 8.65
CA GLY A 60 -10.76 -0.56 8.50
C GLY A 60 -10.97 -1.45 7.27
N GLY A 61 -9.95 -2.20 6.84
CA GLY A 61 -10.02 -3.05 5.64
C GLY A 61 -9.71 -2.33 4.31
N ARG A 62 -9.57 -1.00 4.31
CA ARG A 62 -9.31 -0.19 3.11
C ARG A 62 -7.86 0.29 3.05
N TRP A 63 -7.33 0.45 1.84
CA TRP A 63 -5.99 0.99 1.60
C TRP A 63 -6.01 2.50 1.42
N TYR A 64 -5.10 3.16 2.13
CA TYR A 64 -4.83 4.59 2.08
C TYR A 64 -3.38 4.78 1.67
N ILE A 65 -3.14 5.80 0.85
CA ILE A 65 -1.85 6.05 0.21
C ILE A 65 -1.38 7.43 0.61
N TYR A 66 -0.16 7.50 1.14
CA TYR A 66 0.48 8.76 1.48
C TYR A 66 0.88 9.47 0.20
N THR A 67 0.53 10.75 0.12
CA THR A 67 0.83 11.60 -1.02
C THR A 67 1.72 12.75 -0.55
N PRO A 68 3.04 12.52 -0.37
CA PRO A 68 3.94 13.55 0.15
C PRO A 68 4.11 14.75 -0.80
N ASN A 69 3.66 14.63 -2.06
CA ASN A 69 3.77 15.65 -3.10
C ASN A 69 2.40 16.20 -3.58
N LEU A 70 1.35 16.16 -2.76
CA LEU A 70 0.13 16.95 -3.03
C LEU A 70 0.36 18.46 -2.76
N GLY A 71 1.54 18.96 -3.12
CA GLY A 71 1.77 20.39 -3.27
C GLY A 71 1.12 20.84 -4.57
N ILE A 72 -0.10 21.37 -4.47
CA ILE A 72 -0.70 22.27 -5.45
C ILE A 72 -0.85 21.64 -6.85
N TYR A 73 -1.96 20.96 -7.10
CA TYR A 73 -2.51 20.93 -8.45
C TYR A 73 -3.44 22.14 -8.58
N PRO A 74 -3.15 23.11 -9.46
CA PRO A 74 -4.01 24.28 -9.69
C PRO A 74 -5.37 23.90 -10.30
#